data_AF-A0A7W1NXW6-F1
#
_entry.id   AF-A0A7W1NXW6-F1
#
_cell.length_a   1.000
_cell.length_b   1.000
_cell.length_c   1.000
_cell.angle_alpha   90.00
_cell.angle_beta   90.00
_cell.angle_gamma   90.00
#
_symmetry.space_group_name_H-M   'P 1'
#
loop_
_entity.id
_entity.type
_entity.pdbx_description
1 polymer ?
#
loop_
_entity_poly.entity_id
_entity_poly.type
_entity_poly.pdbx_seq_one_letter_code
_entity_poly.pdbx_strand_id
1 'polypeptide(L)'
;MTSFFAQLEARSQAINSLLCIGLDPNPKDFTSAEAVRDFCFRLIDATSDVACAFKPNSGFFEAWGAAGYQALKDVIAHVPTGIPVVLDAKRGDIDSTAKGYAQSAFEVLGASAITLSPYLGSDAIQPFLTNAEKGVFLLCKTSNPAAGELQNLIVDGHYLYEVVAQKAQSWGSADQIGFVIGATDTEAMHKVRVVAPNAWFLVPGIGAQGGDLEAVVDSGLRSDGLGLLLSASRSIAQSADPHAEAVRLRDAINAARQQANKQSSDSTSSTNIENVARALAEAGCVKFGSFTLKSGKVSPFYLDLRRLVSYPKHLNVVGAALARLLSTLQFDHIAAIPYAALPIGVSASSQSGRSLIYP
;
A
#
# COMPACT_ATOMS: atom_id res chain seq x y z
N MET A 1 10.42 -20.63 2.13
CA MET A 1 10.75 -19.61 1.13
C MET A 1 9.73 -18.50 1.29
N THR A 2 10.18 -17.30 1.66
CA THR A 2 9.34 -16.20 2.19
C THR A 2 9.22 -15.12 1.11
N SER A 3 8.01 -14.65 0.80
CA SER A 3 7.78 -13.63 -0.25
C SER A 3 8.46 -12.30 0.06
N PHE A 4 8.76 -11.52 -0.98
CA PHE A 4 9.30 -10.16 -0.86
C PHE A 4 8.48 -9.29 0.10
N PHE A 5 7.15 -9.27 -0.04
CA PHE A 5 6.30 -8.43 0.81
C PHE A 5 6.25 -8.92 2.26
N ALA A 6 6.32 -10.24 2.51
CA ALA A 6 6.45 -10.77 3.86
C ALA A 6 7.81 -10.41 4.49
N GLN A 7 8.90 -10.45 3.72
CA GLN A 7 10.21 -9.98 4.20
C GLN A 7 10.21 -8.48 4.49
N LEU A 8 9.60 -7.68 3.61
CA LEU A 8 9.46 -6.23 3.77
C LEU A 8 8.65 -5.89 5.02
N GLU A 9 7.54 -6.59 5.25
CA GLU A 9 6.70 -6.41 6.43
C GLU A 9 7.44 -6.78 7.72
N ALA A 10 8.07 -7.96 7.77
CA ALA A 10 8.86 -8.39 8.92
C ALA A 10 9.98 -7.40 9.25
N ARG A 11 10.69 -6.90 8.23
CA ARG A 11 11.73 -5.88 8.42
C ARG A 11 11.14 -4.56 8.89
N SER A 12 10.08 -4.07 8.25
CA SER A 12 9.41 -2.82 8.62
C SER A 12 9.02 -2.80 10.10
N GLN A 13 8.52 -3.93 10.60
CA GLN A 13 8.17 -4.12 12.00
C GLN A 13 9.43 -4.17 12.89
N ALA A 14 10.44 -4.97 12.52
CA ALA A 14 11.65 -5.17 13.32
C ALA A 14 12.46 -3.90 13.55
N ILE A 15 12.55 -3.01 12.55
CA ILE A 15 13.32 -1.75 12.65
C ILE A 15 12.43 -0.51 12.82
N ASN A 16 11.11 -0.72 12.91
CA ASN A 16 10.08 0.33 12.93
C ASN A 16 10.34 1.41 11.87
N SER A 17 10.38 1.02 10.59
CA SER A 17 10.68 1.93 9.48
C SER A 17 9.89 1.57 8.24
N LEU A 18 9.41 2.60 7.54
CA LEU A 18 8.87 2.49 6.18
C LEU A 18 9.75 3.23 5.15
N LEU A 19 10.97 3.62 5.55
CA LEU A 19 11.89 4.40 4.72
C LEU A 19 12.58 3.50 3.69
N CYS A 20 12.56 3.91 2.43
CA CYS A 20 13.33 3.31 1.36
C CYS A 20 14.40 4.28 0.86
N ILE A 21 15.66 3.84 0.89
CA ILE A 21 16.78 4.65 0.42
C ILE A 21 16.95 4.44 -1.08
N GLY A 22 16.72 5.49 -1.86
CA GLY A 22 16.96 5.47 -3.31
C GLY A 22 18.43 5.65 -3.62
N LEU A 23 18.98 4.79 -4.47
CA LEU A 23 20.37 4.85 -4.94
C LEU A 23 20.37 5.39 -6.37
N ASP A 24 20.37 6.72 -6.47
CA ASP A 24 20.20 7.49 -7.71
C ASP A 24 21.43 8.37 -8.02
N PRO A 25 22.64 7.80 -8.19
CA PRO A 25 23.88 8.55 -8.35
C PRO A 25 23.93 9.20 -9.74
N ASN A 26 23.62 10.50 -9.82
CA ASN A 26 23.59 11.23 -11.08
C ASN A 26 24.97 11.20 -11.78
N PRO A 27 25.10 10.64 -13.00
CA PRO A 27 26.38 10.50 -13.69
C PRO A 27 27.20 11.80 -13.80
N LYS A 28 26.53 12.96 -13.81
CA LYS A 28 27.20 14.27 -13.90
C LYS A 28 28.03 14.61 -12.66
N ASP A 29 27.75 13.98 -11.53
CA ASP A 29 28.40 14.26 -10.25
C ASP A 29 29.61 13.34 -10.00
N PHE A 30 29.90 12.41 -10.93
CA PHE A 30 30.93 11.39 -10.78
C PHE A 30 31.82 11.28 -12.03
N THR A 31 33.03 10.76 -11.83
CA THR A 31 34.03 10.62 -12.90
C THR A 31 34.10 9.20 -13.48
N SER A 32 33.54 8.19 -12.80
CA SER A 32 33.54 6.80 -13.26
C SER A 32 32.42 5.96 -12.62
N ALA A 33 32.17 4.77 -13.19
CA ALA A 33 31.21 3.81 -12.64
C ALA A 33 31.65 3.26 -11.26
N GLU A 34 32.97 3.15 -11.02
CA GLU A 34 33.53 2.75 -9.73
C GLU A 34 33.28 3.81 -8.67
N ALA A 35 33.42 5.10 -9.02
CA ALA A 35 33.10 6.20 -8.10
C ALA A 35 31.60 6.19 -7.71
N VAL A 36 30.73 5.87 -8.68
CA VAL A 36 29.30 5.66 -8.46
C VAL A 36 29.04 4.48 -7.52
N ARG A 37 29.68 3.33 -7.76
CA ARG A 37 29.58 2.14 -6.89
C ARG A 37 30.00 2.46 -5.46
N ASP A 38 31.18 3.05 -5.29
CA ASP A 38 31.76 3.34 -3.98
C ASP A 38 30.92 4.38 -3.22
N PHE A 39 30.29 5.32 -3.94
CA PHE A 39 29.31 6.23 -3.37
C PHE A 39 28.08 5.49 -2.81
N CYS A 40 27.51 4.57 -3.58
CA CYS A 40 26.39 3.76 -3.13
C CYS A 40 26.76 2.85 -1.95
N PHE A 41 27.97 2.27 -1.93
CA PHE A 41 28.46 1.48 -0.79
C PHE A 41 28.44 2.30 0.50
N ARG A 42 29.04 3.50 0.48
CA ARG A 42 29.03 4.40 1.65
C ARG A 42 27.63 4.74 2.12
N LEU A 43 26.70 4.97 1.18
CA LEU A 43 25.31 5.28 1.52
C LEU A 43 24.59 4.07 2.14
N ILE A 44 24.83 2.86 1.62
CA ILE A 44 24.30 1.61 2.19
C ILE A 44 24.86 1.40 3.59
N ASP A 45 26.18 1.47 3.76
CA ASP A 45 26.86 1.27 5.05
C ASP A 45 26.36 2.25 6.10
N ALA A 46 26.15 3.51 5.69
CA ALA A 46 25.69 4.57 6.58
C ALA A 46 24.19 4.50 6.91
N THR A 47 23.35 3.72 6.23
CA THR A 47 21.87 3.80 6.42
C THR A 47 21.17 2.46 6.60
N SER A 48 21.90 1.35 6.59
CA SER A 48 21.34 -0.02 6.66
C SER A 48 20.57 -0.32 7.95
N ASP A 49 20.82 0.39 9.04
CA ASP A 49 20.13 0.27 10.32
C ASP A 49 18.72 0.88 10.31
N VAL A 50 18.48 1.88 9.45
CA VAL A 50 17.18 2.60 9.33
C VAL A 50 16.43 2.33 8.03
N ALA A 51 17.13 1.83 7.00
CA ALA A 51 16.54 1.53 5.69
C ALA A 51 15.66 0.28 5.74
N CYS A 52 14.36 0.42 5.44
CA CYS A 52 13.48 -0.72 5.23
C CYS A 52 13.80 -1.43 3.91
N ALA A 53 14.16 -0.69 2.86
CA ALA A 53 14.62 -1.25 1.60
C ALA A 53 15.60 -0.30 0.89
N PHE A 54 16.42 -0.84 -0.01
CA PHE A 54 17.20 -0.04 -0.96
C PHE A 54 16.57 -0.10 -2.35
N LYS A 55 16.62 1.01 -3.08
CA LYS A 55 16.03 1.11 -4.43
C LYS A 55 16.99 1.75 -5.43
N PRO A 56 17.92 0.99 -6.04
CA PRO A 56 18.71 1.50 -7.14
C PRO A 56 17.83 1.72 -8.38
N ASN A 57 17.97 2.89 -9.00
CA ASN A 57 17.35 3.17 -10.30
C ASN A 57 18.34 2.88 -11.41
N SER A 58 18.02 1.89 -12.26
CA SER A 58 18.97 1.34 -13.22
C SER A 58 19.46 2.38 -14.23
N GLY A 59 18.67 3.40 -14.56
CA GLY A 59 19.03 4.43 -15.54
C GLY A 59 20.29 5.23 -15.17
N PHE A 60 20.54 5.46 -13.88
CA PHE A 60 21.75 6.16 -13.42
C PHE A 60 23.02 5.31 -13.57
N PHE A 61 22.87 3.99 -13.55
CA PHE A 61 23.97 3.05 -13.75
C PHE A 61 24.17 2.76 -15.23
N GLU A 62 23.10 2.50 -15.97
CA GLU A 62 23.12 2.19 -17.42
C GLU A 62 23.80 3.30 -18.25
N ALA A 63 23.76 4.55 -17.80
CA ALA A 63 24.48 5.67 -18.40
C ALA A 63 26.00 5.46 -18.52
N TRP A 64 26.58 4.56 -17.72
CA TRP A 64 28.00 4.19 -17.75
C TRP A 64 28.29 2.91 -18.56
N GLY A 65 27.31 2.41 -19.32
CA GLY A 65 27.45 1.22 -20.16
C GLY A 65 27.77 -0.05 -19.35
N ALA A 66 28.65 -0.90 -19.86
CA ALA A 66 29.00 -2.18 -19.24
C ALA A 66 29.57 -2.04 -17.83
N ALA A 67 30.43 -1.02 -17.61
CA ALA A 67 30.99 -0.74 -16.29
C ALA A 67 29.90 -0.32 -15.29
N GLY A 68 28.91 0.45 -15.76
CA GLY A 68 27.73 0.81 -14.97
C GLY A 68 26.87 -0.37 -14.58
N TYR A 69 26.62 -1.30 -15.50
CA TYR A 69 25.87 -2.52 -15.21
C TYR A 69 26.60 -3.40 -14.18
N GLN A 70 27.93 -3.49 -14.27
CA GLN A 70 28.75 -4.16 -13.25
C GLN A 70 28.67 -3.44 -11.90
N ALA A 71 28.77 -2.11 -11.89
CA ALA A 71 28.60 -1.31 -10.67
C ALA A 71 27.23 -1.52 -10.01
N LEU A 72 26.14 -1.59 -10.79
CA LEU A 72 24.80 -1.89 -10.28
C LEU A 72 24.75 -3.27 -9.61
N LYS A 73 25.35 -4.29 -10.25
CA LYS A 73 25.43 -5.64 -9.69
C LYS A 73 26.20 -5.64 -8.37
N ASP A 74 27.33 -4.96 -8.32
CA ASP A 74 28.15 -4.84 -7.11
C ASP A 74 27.38 -4.13 -5.98
N VAL A 75 26.66 -3.05 -6.31
CA VAL A 75 25.81 -2.28 -5.35
C VAL A 75 24.70 -3.13 -4.77
N ILE A 76 24.00 -3.91 -5.58
CA ILE A 76 22.94 -4.80 -5.07
C ILE A 76 23.53 -5.89 -4.17
N ALA A 77 24.68 -6.47 -4.55
CA ALA A 77 25.36 -7.49 -3.76
C ALA A 77 25.93 -6.97 -2.42
N HIS A 78 26.22 -5.67 -2.33
CA HIS A 78 26.74 -5.03 -1.11
C HIS A 78 25.65 -4.75 -0.07
N VAL A 79 24.36 -4.77 -0.46
CA VAL A 79 23.26 -4.61 0.49
C VAL A 79 23.26 -5.78 1.49
N PRO A 80 23.27 -5.53 2.82
CA PRO A 80 23.27 -6.60 3.82
C PRO A 80 22.13 -7.60 3.65
N THR A 81 22.40 -8.87 3.95
CA THR A 81 21.37 -9.92 3.89
C THR A 81 20.19 -9.58 4.78
N GLY A 82 18.98 -9.77 4.26
CA GLY A 82 17.73 -9.46 4.97
C GLY A 82 17.21 -8.04 4.77
N ILE A 83 17.91 -7.20 3.99
CA ILE A 83 17.36 -5.92 3.49
C ILE A 83 16.86 -6.12 2.05
N PRO A 84 15.56 -5.97 1.78
CA PRO A 84 15.04 -6.11 0.43
C PRO A 84 15.57 -5.02 -0.51
N VAL A 85 15.81 -5.41 -1.77
CA VAL A 85 16.23 -4.50 -2.85
C VAL A 85 15.17 -4.42 -3.92
N VAL A 86 14.71 -3.20 -4.21
CA VAL A 86 13.74 -2.91 -5.28
C VAL A 86 14.48 -2.31 -6.47
N LEU A 87 14.63 -3.06 -7.55
CA LEU A 87 15.22 -2.54 -8.78
C LEU A 87 14.22 -1.62 -9.50
N ASP A 88 14.50 -0.33 -9.55
CA ASP A 88 13.67 0.62 -10.26
C ASP A 88 14.07 0.72 -11.73
N ALA A 89 13.53 -0.18 -12.55
CA ALA A 89 13.88 -0.37 -13.96
C ALA A 89 12.72 -0.13 -14.94
N LYS A 90 11.48 -0.04 -14.45
CA LYS A 90 10.25 0.27 -15.23
C LYS A 90 10.13 -0.55 -16.52
N ARG A 91 10.48 -1.84 -16.47
CA ARG A 91 10.46 -2.73 -17.63
C ARG A 91 9.03 -3.02 -18.08
N GLY A 92 8.88 -3.47 -19.33
CA GLY A 92 7.62 -3.90 -19.92
C GLY A 92 7.86 -4.30 -21.37
N ASP A 93 7.64 -5.58 -21.68
CA ASP A 93 7.83 -6.14 -23.02
C ASP A 93 7.01 -7.43 -23.15
N ILE A 94 6.93 -8.00 -24.36
CA ILE A 94 6.23 -9.27 -24.61
C ILE A 94 6.99 -10.46 -24.02
N ASP A 95 6.26 -11.56 -23.75
CA ASP A 95 6.66 -12.71 -22.92
C ASP A 95 8.14 -13.14 -23.03
N SER A 96 8.66 -13.47 -24.22
CA SER A 96 10.04 -13.94 -24.38
C SER A 96 11.09 -12.90 -23.97
N THR A 97 10.85 -11.63 -24.27
CA THR A 97 11.73 -10.52 -23.86
C THR A 97 11.60 -10.24 -22.37
N ALA A 98 10.37 -10.26 -21.85
CA ALA A 98 10.09 -10.07 -20.42
C ALA A 98 10.75 -11.16 -19.55
N LYS A 99 10.84 -12.41 -20.01
CA LYS A 99 11.62 -13.48 -19.35
C LYS A 99 13.10 -13.12 -19.24
N GLY A 100 13.71 -12.56 -20.29
CA GLY A 100 15.09 -12.08 -20.25
C GLY A 100 15.29 -10.96 -19.23
N TYR A 101 14.35 -10.00 -19.16
CA TYR A 101 14.38 -8.95 -18.13
C TYR A 101 14.20 -9.50 -16.71
N ALA A 102 13.29 -10.46 -16.50
CA ALA A 102 13.10 -11.08 -15.20
C ALA A 102 14.36 -11.84 -14.74
N GLN A 103 15.01 -12.58 -15.64
CA GLN A 103 16.28 -13.24 -15.38
C GLN A 103 17.39 -12.23 -15.01
N SER A 104 17.53 -11.16 -15.79
CA SER A 104 18.49 -10.09 -15.51
C SER A 104 18.27 -9.49 -14.12
N ALA A 105 17.03 -9.17 -13.77
CA ALA A 105 16.71 -8.52 -12.49
C ALA A 105 16.91 -9.45 -11.28
N PHE A 106 16.39 -10.68 -11.36
CA PHE A 106 16.28 -11.56 -10.19
C PHE A 106 17.45 -12.53 -10.04
N GLU A 107 18.03 -13.02 -11.13
CA GLU A 107 19.12 -14.00 -11.11
C GLU A 107 20.48 -13.34 -11.28
N VAL A 108 20.62 -12.41 -12.23
CA VAL A 108 21.92 -11.78 -12.54
C VAL A 108 22.25 -10.67 -11.55
N LEU A 109 21.29 -9.78 -11.30
CA LEU A 109 21.44 -8.65 -10.38
C LEU A 109 21.09 -9.00 -8.94
N GLY A 110 20.24 -10.01 -8.71
CA GLY A 110 19.87 -10.45 -7.36
C GLY A 110 18.83 -9.58 -6.66
N ALA A 111 18.07 -8.76 -7.40
CA ALA A 111 17.02 -7.93 -6.80
C ALA A 111 15.90 -8.78 -6.17
N SER A 112 15.24 -8.22 -5.15
CA SER A 112 14.09 -8.84 -4.48
C SER A 112 12.77 -8.45 -5.13
N ALA A 113 12.69 -7.25 -5.70
CA ALA A 113 11.55 -6.76 -6.46
C ALA A 113 11.96 -5.86 -7.62
N ILE A 114 11.03 -5.56 -8.54
CA ILE A 114 11.25 -4.69 -9.70
C ILE A 114 10.05 -3.78 -9.99
N THR A 115 10.28 -2.58 -10.52
CA THR A 115 9.20 -1.71 -11.06
C THR A 115 8.88 -2.05 -12.52
N LEU A 116 7.59 -2.09 -12.87
CA LEU A 116 7.11 -2.48 -14.21
C LEU A 116 6.03 -1.52 -14.74
N SER A 117 5.99 -1.35 -16.07
CA SER A 117 4.89 -0.68 -16.76
C SER A 117 3.70 -1.63 -16.95
N PRO A 118 2.47 -1.26 -16.56
CA PRO A 118 1.29 -2.12 -16.74
C PRO A 118 0.71 -2.07 -18.17
N TYR A 119 1.25 -1.23 -19.05
CA TYR A 119 0.61 -0.83 -20.31
C TYR A 119 0.34 -2.00 -21.26
N LEU A 120 1.26 -2.98 -21.31
CA LEU A 120 1.15 -4.13 -22.22
C LEU A 120 0.22 -5.23 -21.70
N GLY A 121 -0.31 -5.11 -20.47
CA GLY A 121 -1.23 -6.08 -19.89
C GLY A 121 -0.53 -7.19 -19.10
N SER A 122 -1.33 -8.17 -18.66
CA SER A 122 -0.93 -9.17 -17.68
C SER A 122 0.15 -10.14 -18.17
N ASP A 123 0.14 -10.47 -19.46
CA ASP A 123 1.10 -11.38 -20.09
C ASP A 123 2.53 -10.82 -20.08
N ALA A 124 2.70 -9.50 -20.17
CA ALA A 124 3.98 -8.83 -19.98
C ALA A 124 4.48 -8.84 -18.50
N ILE A 125 3.57 -9.06 -17.54
CA ILE A 125 3.87 -9.09 -16.10
C ILE A 125 4.14 -10.52 -15.61
N GLN A 126 3.44 -11.52 -16.17
CA GLN A 126 3.55 -12.93 -15.75
C GLN A 126 5.00 -13.45 -15.61
N PRO A 127 5.94 -13.15 -16.53
CA PRO A 127 7.32 -13.63 -16.40
C PRO A 127 8.00 -13.24 -15.08
N PHE A 128 7.65 -12.07 -14.53
CA PHE A 128 8.20 -11.56 -13.27
C PHE A 128 7.53 -12.16 -12.03
N LEU A 129 6.39 -12.84 -12.20
CA LEU A 129 5.60 -13.45 -11.12
C LEU A 129 5.83 -14.95 -10.95
N THR A 130 6.65 -15.56 -11.82
CA THR A 130 6.95 -17.01 -11.79
C THR A 130 7.62 -17.45 -10.49
N ASN A 131 8.41 -16.58 -9.86
CA ASN A 131 8.99 -16.82 -8.55
C ASN A 131 8.16 -16.12 -7.47
N ALA A 132 7.48 -16.91 -6.62
CA ALA A 132 6.65 -16.43 -5.52
C ALA A 132 7.45 -15.68 -4.43
N GLU A 133 8.77 -15.79 -4.41
CA GLU A 133 9.62 -15.02 -3.49
C GLU A 133 9.83 -13.56 -3.93
N LYS A 134 9.58 -13.26 -5.22
CA LYS A 134 9.86 -11.94 -5.80
C LYS A 134 8.60 -11.07 -5.81
N GLY A 135 8.81 -9.76 -5.74
CA GLY A 135 7.75 -8.76 -5.83
C GLY A 135 7.84 -7.90 -7.10
N VAL A 136 6.72 -7.33 -7.50
CA VAL A 136 6.66 -6.29 -8.54
C VAL A 136 5.92 -5.06 -8.02
N PHE A 137 6.36 -3.88 -8.45
CA PHE A 137 5.63 -2.63 -8.25
C PHE A 137 5.19 -2.08 -9.60
N LEU A 138 3.88 -2.06 -9.86
CA LEU A 138 3.34 -1.58 -11.12
C LEU A 138 3.17 -0.07 -11.09
N LEU A 139 3.58 0.62 -12.15
CA LEU A 139 3.35 2.05 -12.29
C LEU A 139 1.84 2.33 -12.31
N CYS A 140 1.34 3.06 -11.31
CA CYS A 140 -0.08 3.33 -11.15
C CYS A 140 -0.38 4.82 -11.38
N LYS A 141 0.00 5.69 -10.43
CA LYS A 141 -0.08 7.15 -10.56
C LYS A 141 1.28 7.78 -10.30
N THR A 142 2.00 8.16 -11.34
CA THR A 142 3.40 8.64 -11.22
C THR A 142 3.48 10.10 -10.77
N SER A 143 4.65 10.53 -10.25
CA SER A 143 4.84 11.86 -9.66
C SER A 143 5.24 12.97 -10.66
N ASN A 144 5.45 12.64 -11.94
CA ASN A 144 5.85 13.63 -12.94
C ASN A 144 4.68 14.56 -13.31
N PRO A 145 4.94 15.84 -13.69
CA PRO A 145 3.89 16.80 -14.02
C PRO A 145 2.91 16.34 -15.11
N ALA A 146 3.42 15.63 -16.13
CA ALA A 146 2.63 15.12 -17.24
C ALA A 146 1.87 13.80 -16.94
N ALA A 147 1.94 13.27 -15.72
CA ALA A 147 1.30 11.99 -15.36
C ALA A 147 -0.19 11.96 -15.72
N GLY A 148 -0.89 13.09 -15.57
CA GLY A 148 -2.31 13.22 -15.84
C GLY A 148 -2.72 13.10 -17.31
N GLU A 149 -1.80 13.22 -18.27
CA GLU A 149 -2.14 13.16 -19.71
C GLU A 149 -2.77 11.83 -20.12
N LEU A 150 -2.30 10.72 -19.52
CA LEU A 150 -2.85 9.39 -19.73
C LEU A 150 -3.54 8.85 -18.47
N GLN A 151 -2.90 9.01 -17.31
CA GLN A 151 -3.34 8.32 -16.10
C GLN A 151 -4.67 8.87 -15.57
N ASN A 152 -5.02 10.13 -15.91
CA ASN A 152 -6.28 10.74 -15.51
C ASN A 152 -7.40 10.60 -16.58
N LEU A 153 -7.18 9.83 -17.64
CA LEU A 153 -8.26 9.49 -18.56
C LEU A 153 -9.34 8.70 -17.84
N ILE A 154 -10.61 8.95 -18.18
CA ILE A 154 -11.76 8.27 -17.59
C ILE A 154 -12.12 7.06 -18.45
N VAL A 155 -12.16 5.89 -17.83
CA VAL A 155 -12.57 4.61 -18.42
C VAL A 155 -13.67 4.04 -17.54
N ASP A 156 -14.88 3.91 -18.09
CA ASP A 156 -16.06 3.41 -17.38
C ASP A 156 -16.34 4.10 -16.03
N GLY A 157 -16.09 5.41 -15.96
CA GLY A 157 -16.33 6.23 -14.77
C GLY A 157 -15.20 6.21 -13.74
N HIS A 158 -14.10 5.51 -14.01
CA HIS A 158 -12.91 5.47 -13.16
C HIS A 158 -11.70 6.10 -13.87
N TYR A 159 -10.75 6.65 -13.12
CA TYR A 159 -9.48 7.05 -13.70
C TYR A 159 -8.70 5.83 -14.18
N LEU A 160 -7.91 5.98 -15.25
CA LEU A 160 -7.12 4.89 -15.82
C LEU A 160 -6.19 4.25 -14.77
N TYR A 161 -5.60 5.04 -13.87
CA TYR A 161 -4.78 4.48 -12.77
C TYR A 161 -5.60 3.61 -11.80
N GLU A 162 -6.88 3.93 -11.55
CA GLU A 162 -7.75 3.10 -10.72
C GLU A 162 -8.05 1.77 -11.44
N VAL A 163 -8.31 1.82 -12.75
CA VAL A 163 -8.53 0.63 -13.57
C VAL A 163 -7.29 -0.27 -13.58
N VAL A 164 -6.09 0.32 -13.65
CA VAL A 164 -4.82 -0.41 -13.49
C VAL A 164 -4.77 -1.11 -12.13
N ALA A 165 -5.03 -0.39 -11.05
CA ALA A 165 -5.03 -0.97 -9.70
C ALA A 165 -6.06 -2.09 -9.51
N GLN A 166 -7.26 -1.93 -10.09
CA GLN A 166 -8.31 -2.96 -10.07
C GLN A 166 -7.88 -4.22 -10.83
N LYS A 167 -7.39 -4.08 -12.07
CA LYS A 167 -7.01 -5.22 -12.92
C LYS A 167 -5.78 -5.95 -12.38
N ALA A 168 -4.78 -5.21 -11.94
CA ALA A 168 -3.52 -5.77 -11.45
C ALA A 168 -3.69 -6.73 -10.27
N GLN A 169 -4.72 -6.53 -9.44
CA GLN A 169 -5.02 -7.44 -8.32
C GLN A 169 -5.35 -8.87 -8.77
N SER A 170 -5.73 -9.08 -10.04
CA SER A 170 -5.97 -10.42 -10.59
C SER A 170 -4.79 -10.97 -11.39
N TRP A 171 -3.68 -10.22 -11.52
CA TRP A 171 -2.53 -10.66 -12.33
C TRP A 171 -1.56 -11.53 -11.55
N GLY A 172 -1.59 -11.49 -10.22
CA GLY A 172 -0.73 -12.26 -9.35
C GLY A 172 -1.35 -12.41 -7.97
N SER A 173 -0.62 -13.02 -7.04
CA SER A 173 -1.07 -13.06 -5.64
C SER A 173 -0.91 -11.68 -4.97
N ALA A 174 -1.66 -11.46 -3.89
CA ALA A 174 -1.55 -10.25 -3.07
C ALA A 174 -0.13 -10.05 -2.50
N ASP A 175 0.63 -11.14 -2.35
CA ASP A 175 2.01 -11.15 -1.86
C ASP A 175 3.07 -10.98 -2.97
N GLN A 176 2.67 -10.55 -4.16
CA GLN A 176 3.58 -10.30 -5.29
C GLN A 176 3.38 -8.97 -6.00
N ILE A 177 2.25 -8.27 -5.80
CA ILE A 177 1.94 -7.04 -6.52
C ILE A 177 1.77 -5.86 -5.56
N GLY A 178 2.58 -4.82 -5.78
CA GLY A 178 2.42 -3.48 -5.23
C GLY A 178 2.26 -2.43 -6.33
N PHE A 179 2.08 -1.17 -5.92
CA PHE A 179 1.85 -0.06 -6.84
C PHE A 179 2.84 1.08 -6.62
N VAL A 180 3.29 1.71 -7.70
CA VAL A 180 4.06 2.96 -7.63
C VAL A 180 3.09 4.13 -7.69
N ILE A 181 3.08 4.94 -6.64
CA ILE A 181 2.20 6.11 -6.50
C ILE A 181 3.03 7.30 -6.02
N GLY A 182 3.00 8.41 -6.75
CA GLY A 182 3.75 9.61 -6.40
C GLY A 182 3.26 10.27 -5.10
N ALA A 183 4.18 10.77 -4.28
CA ALA A 183 3.87 11.49 -3.04
C ALA A 183 3.10 12.82 -3.25
N THR A 184 3.04 13.32 -4.48
CA THR A 184 2.48 14.64 -4.81
C THR A 184 0.96 14.64 -5.05
N ASP A 185 0.33 13.47 -5.12
CA ASP A 185 -1.10 13.33 -5.45
C ASP A 185 -1.79 12.40 -4.44
N THR A 186 -2.09 12.96 -3.27
CA THR A 186 -2.68 12.25 -2.12
C THR A 186 -4.12 11.81 -2.41
N GLU A 187 -4.87 12.55 -3.23
CA GLU A 187 -6.22 12.16 -3.66
C GLU A 187 -6.19 10.88 -4.49
N ALA A 188 -5.29 10.80 -5.49
CA ALA A 188 -5.12 9.57 -6.26
C ALA A 188 -4.62 8.41 -5.39
N MET A 189 -3.72 8.68 -4.43
CA MET A 189 -3.26 7.68 -3.47
C MET A 189 -4.41 7.09 -2.65
N HIS A 190 -5.30 7.93 -2.11
CA HIS A 190 -6.47 7.49 -1.39
C HIS A 190 -7.40 6.64 -2.28
N LYS A 191 -7.67 7.07 -3.52
CA LYS A 191 -8.48 6.29 -4.49
C LYS A 191 -7.89 4.90 -4.74
N VAL A 192 -6.57 4.81 -4.93
CA VAL A 192 -5.90 3.51 -5.10
C VAL A 192 -5.92 2.69 -3.81
N ARG A 193 -5.78 3.30 -2.63
CA ARG A 193 -5.91 2.60 -1.33
C ARG A 193 -7.30 1.99 -1.15
N VAL A 194 -8.36 2.69 -1.55
CA VAL A 194 -9.74 2.16 -1.53
C VAL A 194 -9.87 0.94 -2.46
N VAL A 195 -9.27 0.99 -3.64
CA VAL A 195 -9.31 -0.10 -4.63
C VAL A 195 -8.46 -1.31 -4.21
N ALA A 196 -7.28 -1.07 -3.65
CA ALA A 196 -6.29 -2.08 -3.28
C ALA A 196 -5.91 -1.95 -1.78
N PRO A 197 -6.83 -2.27 -0.86
CA PRO A 197 -6.69 -1.98 0.57
C PRO A 197 -5.47 -2.64 1.22
N ASN A 198 -5.04 -3.79 0.71
CA ASN A 198 -3.97 -4.58 1.31
C ASN A 198 -2.61 -4.39 0.61
N ALA A 199 -2.58 -3.74 -0.56
CA ALA A 199 -1.38 -3.64 -1.38
C ALA A 199 -0.31 -2.72 -0.77
N TRP A 200 0.96 -3.01 -1.05
CA TRP A 200 2.06 -2.11 -0.72
C TRP A 200 2.22 -1.04 -1.79
N PHE A 201 2.43 0.21 -1.38
CA PHE A 201 2.73 1.32 -2.28
C PHE A 201 4.20 1.70 -2.18
N LEU A 202 4.91 1.69 -3.30
CA LEU A 202 6.20 2.36 -3.43
C LEU A 202 5.93 3.83 -3.74
N VAL A 203 6.31 4.71 -2.81
CA VAL A 203 5.98 6.13 -2.85
C VAL A 203 7.24 6.98 -3.03
N PRO A 204 7.64 7.27 -4.28
CA PRO A 204 8.72 8.22 -4.53
C PRO A 204 8.25 9.66 -4.30
N GLY A 205 9.19 10.52 -3.89
CA GLY A 205 8.99 11.97 -3.85
C GLY A 205 9.01 12.61 -2.46
N ILE A 206 9.34 11.85 -1.41
CA ILE A 206 9.51 12.40 -0.06
C ILE A 206 10.81 13.23 0.00
N GLY A 207 10.75 14.39 0.66
CA GLY A 207 11.86 15.34 0.81
C GLY A 207 12.01 16.28 -0.39
N ALA A 208 12.66 15.83 -1.46
CA ALA A 208 13.08 16.71 -2.56
C ALA A 208 11.96 17.20 -3.50
N GLN A 209 10.78 16.54 -3.50
CA GLN A 209 9.64 16.91 -4.35
C GLN A 209 8.48 17.55 -3.56
N GLY A 210 8.69 17.89 -2.29
CA GLY A 210 7.72 18.65 -1.49
C GLY A 210 6.42 17.92 -1.16
N GLY A 211 6.41 16.58 -1.22
CA GLY A 211 5.26 15.80 -0.77
C GLY A 211 5.00 16.03 0.72
N ASP A 212 3.76 16.38 1.07
CA ASP A 212 3.30 16.48 2.45
C ASP A 212 3.29 15.08 3.06
N LEU A 213 4.25 14.81 3.95
CA LEU A 213 4.43 13.50 4.57
C LEU A 213 3.21 13.08 5.37
N GLU A 214 2.56 13.99 6.09
CA GLU A 214 1.39 13.67 6.90
C GLU A 214 0.22 13.29 5.99
N ALA A 215 -0.04 14.08 4.96
CA ALA A 215 -1.10 13.79 4.00
C ALA A 215 -0.85 12.50 3.19
N VAL A 216 0.41 12.21 2.83
CA VAL A 216 0.79 10.95 2.16
C VAL A 216 0.54 9.75 3.07
N VAL A 217 0.95 9.84 4.34
CA VAL A 217 0.72 8.75 5.28
C VAL A 217 -0.78 8.57 5.51
N ASP A 218 -1.53 9.65 5.76
CA ASP A 218 -2.98 9.57 5.96
C ASP A 218 -3.72 8.96 4.76
N SER A 219 -3.34 9.33 3.54
CA SER A 219 -4.01 8.86 2.32
C SER A 219 -3.62 7.45 1.91
N GLY A 220 -2.43 7.00 2.30
CA GLY A 220 -1.80 5.80 1.75
C GLY A 220 -1.60 4.65 2.74
N LEU A 221 -1.64 4.89 4.04
CA LEU A 221 -1.35 3.86 5.05
C LEU A 221 -2.46 2.80 5.09
N ARG A 222 -2.09 1.54 5.27
CA ARG A 222 -3.04 0.47 5.56
C ARG A 222 -3.56 0.60 7.01
N SER A 223 -4.66 -0.09 7.30
CA SER A 223 -5.26 -0.12 8.64
C SER A 223 -4.36 -0.73 9.72
N ASP A 224 -3.36 -1.53 9.34
CA ASP A 224 -2.35 -2.10 10.23
C ASP A 224 -1.15 -1.16 10.50
N GLY A 225 -1.16 0.05 9.93
CA GLY A 225 -0.07 1.01 10.06
C GLY A 225 1.14 0.72 9.18
N LEU A 226 0.99 -0.12 8.14
CA LEU A 226 2.02 -0.49 7.15
C LEU A 226 1.54 -0.19 5.71
N GLY A 227 2.17 -0.83 4.72
CA GLY A 227 1.75 -0.80 3.32
C GLY A 227 2.19 0.42 2.51
N LEU A 228 3.08 1.24 3.07
CA LEU A 228 3.80 2.30 2.37
C LEU A 228 5.30 2.03 2.43
N LEU A 229 5.99 2.21 1.31
CA LEU A 229 7.44 2.19 1.20
C LEU A 229 7.88 3.55 0.64
N LEU A 230 8.27 4.45 1.54
CA LEU A 230 8.48 5.87 1.27
C LEU A 230 9.91 6.08 0.77
N SER A 231 10.08 6.34 -0.52
CA SER A 231 11.40 6.43 -1.14
C SER A 231 11.93 7.87 -1.14
N ALA A 232 13.12 8.02 -0.55
CA ALA A 232 13.92 9.24 -0.54
C ALA A 232 15.32 8.93 -1.11
N SER A 233 15.78 9.73 -2.07
CA SER A 233 17.12 9.57 -2.66
C SER A 233 17.97 10.82 -2.42
N ARG A 234 17.77 11.88 -3.22
CA ARG A 234 18.58 13.10 -3.20
C ARG A 234 18.69 13.78 -1.84
N SER A 235 17.61 13.84 -1.06
CA SER A 235 17.61 14.48 0.26
C SER A 235 18.60 13.82 1.23
N ILE A 236 18.76 12.50 1.14
CA ILE A 236 19.69 11.74 1.99
C ILE A 236 21.09 11.74 1.35
N ALA A 237 21.17 11.44 0.06
CA ALA A 237 22.40 11.33 -0.69
C ALA A 237 23.22 12.64 -0.73
N GLN A 238 22.56 13.80 -0.67
CA GLN A 238 23.18 15.13 -0.68
C GLN A 238 23.27 15.78 0.70
N SER A 239 22.85 15.07 1.76
CA SER A 239 23.01 15.53 3.14
C SER A 239 24.49 15.56 3.54
N ALA A 240 24.85 16.49 4.42
CA ALA A 240 26.16 16.49 5.07
C ALA A 240 26.39 15.23 5.92
N ASP A 241 25.31 14.69 6.50
CA ASP A 241 25.28 13.43 7.23
C ASP A 241 24.08 12.59 6.73
N PRO A 242 24.32 11.63 5.83
CA PRO A 242 23.26 10.76 5.31
C PRO A 242 22.58 9.90 6.38
N HIS A 243 23.30 9.46 7.42
CA HIS A 243 22.71 8.64 8.49
C HIS A 243 21.73 9.48 9.32
N ALA A 244 22.18 10.66 9.78
CA ALA A 244 21.34 11.55 10.56
C ALA A 244 20.06 11.97 9.81
N GLU A 245 20.16 12.25 8.51
CA GLU A 245 18.99 12.60 7.69
C GLU A 245 18.05 11.39 7.48
N ALA A 246 18.59 10.18 7.30
CA ALA A 246 17.79 8.97 7.21
C ALA A 246 17.05 8.66 8.53
N VAL A 247 17.71 8.84 9.68
CA VAL A 247 17.09 8.74 11.02
C VAL A 247 15.95 9.76 11.15
N ARG A 248 16.21 11.04 10.80
CA ARG A 248 15.22 12.11 10.87
C ARG A 248 13.98 11.80 10.04
N LEU A 249 14.16 11.30 8.82
CA LEU A 249 13.04 10.91 7.95
C LEU A 249 12.28 9.71 8.50
N ARG A 250 12.98 8.67 8.98
CA ARG A 250 12.35 7.50 9.63
C ARG A 250 11.49 7.93 10.82
N ASP A 251 11.99 8.84 11.66
CA ASP A 251 11.27 9.32 12.83
C ASP A 251 10.06 10.17 12.45
N ALA A 252 10.18 11.05 11.44
CA ALA A 252 9.07 11.83 10.90
C ALA A 252 7.96 10.93 10.32
N ILE A 253 8.34 9.88 9.58
CA ILE A 253 7.41 8.87 9.06
C ILE A 253 6.67 8.18 10.21
N ASN A 254 7.38 7.80 11.27
CA ASN A 254 6.78 7.14 12.42
C ASN A 254 5.84 8.05 13.20
N ALA A 255 6.19 9.33 13.35
CA ALA A 255 5.31 10.33 13.96
C ALA A 255 4.00 10.47 13.17
N ALA A 256 4.09 10.59 11.83
CA ALA A 256 2.93 10.65 10.96
C ALA A 256 2.07 9.38 11.04
N ARG A 257 2.68 8.18 11.09
CA ARG A 257 1.96 6.91 11.29
C ARG A 257 1.19 6.87 12.61
N GLN A 258 1.80 7.36 13.69
CA GLN A 258 1.15 7.43 15.00
C GLN A 258 -0.03 8.41 15.01
N GLN A 259 0.11 9.55 14.33
CA GLN A 259 -0.96 10.54 14.20
C GLN A 259 -2.13 10.01 13.37
N ALA A 260 -1.86 9.39 12.22
CA ALA A 260 -2.88 8.77 11.38
C ALA A 260 -3.65 7.66 12.12
N ASN A 261 -2.96 6.84 12.92
CA ASN A 261 -3.60 5.82 13.76
C ASN A 261 -4.48 6.42 14.87
N LYS A 262 -4.06 7.52 15.50
CA LYS A 262 -4.87 8.24 16.51
C LYS A 262 -6.10 8.91 15.88
N GLN A 263 -5.92 9.58 14.74
CA GLN A 263 -7.02 10.19 14.00
C GLN A 263 -8.01 9.14 13.50
N SER A 264 -7.53 7.99 13.05
CA SER A 264 -8.37 6.85 12.72
C SER A 264 -9.15 6.35 13.95
N SER A 265 -8.55 6.23 15.14
CA SER A 265 -9.32 5.83 16.33
C SER A 265 -10.38 6.84 16.77
N ASP A 266 -10.11 8.15 16.62
CA ASP A 266 -11.02 9.21 17.08
C ASP A 266 -12.11 9.57 16.04
N SER A 267 -11.78 9.63 14.74
CA SER A 267 -12.72 9.95 13.65
C SER A 267 -13.57 8.75 13.21
N THR A 268 -13.02 7.54 13.24
CA THR A 268 -13.75 6.33 12.83
C THR A 268 -14.88 5.99 13.80
N SER A 269 -14.78 6.43 15.06
CA SER A 269 -15.86 6.30 16.04
C SER A 269 -17.05 7.21 15.69
N SER A 270 -16.82 8.52 15.46
CA SER A 270 -17.88 9.48 15.18
C SER A 270 -18.49 9.33 13.78
N THR A 271 -17.68 9.21 12.73
CA THR A 271 -18.16 9.11 11.34
C THR A 271 -18.86 7.78 11.05
N ASN A 272 -18.48 6.67 11.71
CA ASN A 272 -19.22 5.41 11.55
C ASN A 272 -20.58 5.43 12.24
N ILE A 273 -20.66 6.03 13.43
CA ILE A 273 -21.93 6.19 14.13
C ILE A 273 -22.89 7.03 13.27
N GLU A 274 -22.41 8.11 12.65
CA GLU A 274 -23.20 8.93 11.74
C GLU A 274 -23.66 8.17 10.49
N ASN A 275 -22.78 7.39 9.86
CA ASN A 275 -23.12 6.59 8.68
C ASN A 275 -24.13 5.49 9.00
N VAL A 276 -23.97 4.81 10.15
CA VAL A 276 -24.95 3.83 10.63
C VAL A 276 -26.27 4.51 10.96
N ALA A 277 -26.25 5.63 11.68
CA ALA A 277 -27.46 6.38 12.04
C ALA A 277 -28.24 6.82 10.79
N ARG A 278 -27.54 7.34 9.78
CA ARG A 278 -28.13 7.72 8.49
C ARG A 278 -28.72 6.52 7.76
N ALA A 279 -27.98 5.42 7.65
CA ALA A 279 -28.45 4.20 7.01
C ALA A 279 -29.71 3.62 7.70
N LEU A 280 -29.76 3.68 9.04
CA LEU A 280 -30.92 3.25 9.81
C LEU A 280 -32.13 4.19 9.61
N ALA A 281 -31.90 5.50 9.54
CA ALA A 281 -32.96 6.47 9.27
C ALA A 281 -33.54 6.31 7.86
N GLU A 282 -32.68 6.22 6.83
CA GLU A 282 -33.07 6.09 5.42
C GLU A 282 -33.78 4.76 5.13
N ALA A 283 -33.38 3.66 5.78
CA ALA A 283 -34.07 2.37 5.69
C ALA A 283 -35.43 2.35 6.44
N GLY A 284 -35.79 3.44 7.12
CA GLY A 284 -36.98 3.54 7.96
C GLY A 284 -36.93 2.62 9.18
N CYS A 285 -35.73 2.26 9.64
CA CYS A 285 -35.54 1.45 10.83
C CYS A 285 -35.85 2.24 12.11
N VAL A 286 -35.67 3.56 12.09
CA VAL A 286 -36.03 4.45 13.20
C VAL A 286 -37.45 4.96 13.01
N LYS A 287 -38.35 4.62 13.94
CA LYS A 287 -39.75 5.08 13.93
C LYS A 287 -40.00 5.97 15.15
N PHE A 288 -40.64 7.11 14.96
CA PHE A 288 -41.07 8.02 16.03
C PHE A 288 -42.58 7.90 16.25
N GLY A 289 -43.02 7.94 17.51
CA GLY A 289 -44.41 7.71 17.90
C GLY A 289 -44.53 7.23 19.34
N SER A 290 -45.71 6.73 19.74
CA SER A 290 -45.91 6.15 21.07
C SER A 290 -45.90 4.63 20.98
N PHE A 291 -44.87 4.00 21.56
CA PHE A 291 -44.69 2.55 21.53
C PHE A 291 -44.63 1.96 22.94
N THR A 292 -45.50 0.99 23.24
CA THR A 292 -45.43 0.25 24.52
C THR A 292 -44.41 -0.87 24.42
N LEU A 293 -43.35 -0.80 25.22
CA LEU A 293 -42.30 -1.80 25.31
C LEU A 293 -42.80 -3.06 26.04
N LYS A 294 -42.08 -4.19 25.89
CA LYS A 294 -42.38 -5.43 26.65
C LYS A 294 -42.42 -5.24 28.17
N SER A 295 -41.74 -4.22 28.67
CA SER A 295 -41.76 -3.83 30.09
C SER A 295 -43.00 -3.03 30.51
N GLY A 296 -43.94 -2.75 29.59
CA GLY A 296 -45.11 -1.89 29.83
C GLY A 296 -44.83 -0.38 29.77
N LYS A 297 -43.56 0.04 29.62
CA LYS A 297 -43.18 1.45 29.50
C LYS A 297 -43.48 1.99 28.10
N VAL A 298 -43.85 3.26 28.00
CA VAL A 298 -44.03 3.96 26.72
C VAL A 298 -42.70 4.57 26.27
N SER A 299 -42.33 4.36 25.01
CA SER A 299 -41.15 4.91 24.35
C SER A 299 -41.56 5.85 23.20
N PRO A 300 -40.90 7.02 23.04
CA PRO A 300 -41.17 7.94 21.94
C PRO A 300 -40.58 7.48 20.58
N PHE A 301 -39.82 6.38 20.58
CA PHE A 301 -39.25 5.79 19.37
C PHE A 301 -39.20 4.27 19.44
N TYR A 302 -39.09 3.63 18.27
CA TYR A 302 -38.90 2.20 18.10
C TYR A 302 -37.90 1.93 16.97
N LEU A 303 -36.98 0.97 17.21
CA LEU A 303 -35.98 0.54 16.24
C LEU A 303 -36.38 -0.82 15.65
N ASP A 304 -36.66 -0.84 14.35
CA ASP A 304 -37.12 -2.00 13.61
C ASP A 304 -36.08 -2.47 12.58
N LEU A 305 -35.01 -3.09 13.07
CA LEU A 305 -33.87 -3.51 12.24
C LEU A 305 -34.20 -4.60 11.22
N ARG A 306 -35.35 -5.28 11.34
CA ARG A 306 -35.83 -6.27 10.37
C ARG A 306 -35.93 -5.68 8.96
N ARG A 307 -36.16 -4.38 8.84
CA ARG A 307 -36.25 -3.68 7.56
C ARG A 307 -34.95 -3.68 6.77
N LEU A 308 -33.79 -3.78 7.43
CA LEU A 308 -32.48 -3.73 6.77
C LEU A 308 -32.32 -4.80 5.68
N VAL A 309 -33.00 -5.94 5.81
CA VAL A 309 -32.97 -7.01 4.80
C VAL A 309 -33.44 -6.55 3.43
N SER A 310 -34.31 -5.54 3.37
CA SER A 310 -34.81 -4.96 2.12
C SER A 310 -33.88 -3.90 1.51
N TYR A 311 -32.78 -3.54 2.19
CA TYR A 311 -31.87 -2.48 1.77
C TYR A 311 -30.40 -2.94 1.86
N PRO A 312 -29.90 -3.69 0.86
CA PRO A 312 -28.56 -4.30 0.89
C PRO A 312 -27.41 -3.31 1.14
N LYS A 313 -27.50 -2.09 0.59
CA LYS A 313 -26.50 -1.04 0.82
C LYS A 313 -26.43 -0.63 2.29
N HIS A 314 -27.57 -0.38 2.93
CA HIS A 314 -27.64 -0.02 4.35
C HIS A 314 -27.27 -1.21 5.24
N LEU A 315 -27.68 -2.42 4.87
CA LEU A 315 -27.28 -3.65 5.56
C LEU A 315 -25.75 -3.81 5.59
N ASN A 316 -25.07 -3.53 4.47
CA ASN A 316 -23.61 -3.59 4.39
C ASN A 316 -22.92 -2.53 5.25
N VAL A 317 -23.47 -1.31 5.33
CA VAL A 317 -22.94 -0.27 6.23
C VAL A 317 -23.01 -0.74 7.69
N VAL A 318 -24.14 -1.29 8.11
CA VAL A 318 -24.33 -1.83 9.47
C VAL A 318 -23.43 -3.04 9.72
N GLY A 319 -23.34 -3.96 8.75
CA GLY A 319 -22.49 -5.15 8.84
C GLY A 319 -20.99 -4.82 8.95
N ALA A 320 -20.51 -3.85 8.17
CA ALA A 320 -19.13 -3.38 8.23
C ALA A 320 -18.82 -2.70 9.58
N ALA A 321 -19.75 -1.92 10.12
CA ALA A 321 -19.60 -1.33 11.44
C ALA A 321 -19.52 -2.40 12.54
N LEU A 322 -20.36 -3.43 12.48
CA LEU A 322 -20.27 -4.59 13.38
C LEU A 322 -18.96 -5.35 13.23
N ALA A 323 -18.50 -5.61 12.00
CA ALA A 323 -17.24 -6.31 11.75
C ALA A 323 -16.04 -5.58 12.39
N ARG A 324 -16.03 -4.24 12.38
CA ARG A 324 -15.01 -3.43 13.07
C ARG A 324 -15.07 -3.54 14.58
N LEU A 325 -16.27 -3.56 15.17
CA LEU A 325 -16.40 -3.79 16.62
C LEU A 325 -15.86 -5.18 16.98
N LEU A 326 -16.18 -6.18 16.16
CA LEU A 326 -15.72 -7.54 16.35
C LEU A 326 -14.19 -7.68 16.21
N SER A 327 -13.51 -6.88 15.39
CA SER A 327 -12.05 -7.00 15.22
C SER A 327 -11.25 -6.72 16.50
N THR A 328 -11.87 -6.13 17.53
CA THR A 328 -11.24 -5.89 18.84
C THR A 328 -11.37 -7.06 19.82
N LEU A 329 -12.11 -8.10 19.45
CA LEU A 329 -12.44 -9.24 20.30
C LEU A 329 -11.75 -10.53 19.81
N GLN A 330 -11.46 -11.44 20.74
CA GLN A 330 -11.06 -12.81 20.42
C GLN A 330 -12.25 -13.76 20.53
N PHE A 331 -12.58 -14.45 19.44
CA PHE A 331 -13.69 -15.41 19.35
C PHE A 331 -13.55 -16.30 18.10
N ASP A 332 -14.24 -17.43 18.09
CA ASP A 332 -14.23 -18.39 16.97
C ASP A 332 -15.35 -18.17 15.95
N HIS A 333 -16.56 -17.88 16.44
CA HIS A 333 -17.77 -17.80 15.62
C HIS A 333 -18.65 -16.60 15.96
N ILE A 334 -19.38 -16.08 14.96
CA ILE A 334 -20.43 -15.07 15.15
C ILE A 334 -21.77 -15.80 15.31
N ALA A 335 -22.46 -15.62 16.44
CA ALA A 335 -23.81 -16.17 16.62
C ALA A 335 -24.88 -15.12 16.30
N ALA A 336 -25.72 -15.36 15.29
CA ALA A 336 -26.80 -14.43 14.91
C ALA A 336 -28.19 -14.97 15.30
N ILE A 337 -28.89 -14.23 16.16
CA ILE A 337 -30.21 -14.64 16.70
C ILE A 337 -31.33 -14.30 15.69
N PRO A 338 -32.09 -15.29 15.19
CA PRO A 338 -33.17 -15.03 14.25
C PRO A 338 -34.33 -14.21 14.85
N TYR A 339 -35.08 -13.44 14.06
CA TYR A 339 -34.95 -13.26 12.60
C TYR A 339 -34.21 -11.98 12.21
N ALA A 340 -34.27 -10.93 13.05
CA ALA A 340 -33.75 -9.61 12.70
C ALA A 340 -32.22 -9.58 12.58
N ALA A 341 -31.51 -10.31 13.45
CA ALA A 341 -30.05 -10.28 13.48
C ALA A 341 -29.41 -11.22 12.46
N LEU A 342 -30.16 -12.18 11.89
CA LEU A 342 -29.59 -13.15 10.96
C LEU A 342 -29.01 -12.50 9.69
N PRO A 343 -29.74 -11.62 8.95
CA PRO A 343 -29.15 -10.93 7.79
C PRO A 343 -27.97 -10.02 8.16
N ILE A 344 -28.03 -9.40 9.33
CA ILE A 344 -26.97 -8.52 9.84
C ILE A 344 -25.71 -9.33 10.15
N GLY A 345 -25.87 -10.48 10.81
CA GLY A 345 -24.80 -11.41 11.12
C GLY A 345 -24.17 -12.00 9.86
N VAL A 346 -24.96 -12.33 8.83
CA VAL A 346 -24.44 -12.74 7.52
C VAL A 346 -23.56 -11.64 6.91
N SER A 347 -24.02 -10.38 6.93
CA SER A 347 -23.22 -9.26 6.41
C SER A 347 -21.93 -9.08 7.21
N ALA A 348 -22.00 -9.09 8.54
CA ALA A 348 -20.81 -8.97 9.40
C ALA A 348 -19.83 -10.14 9.25
N SER A 349 -20.32 -11.37 9.08
CA SER A 349 -19.53 -12.58 8.81
C SER A 349 -18.77 -12.45 7.49
N SER A 350 -19.44 -12.03 6.42
CA SER A 350 -18.83 -11.77 5.12
C SER A 350 -17.72 -10.72 5.20
N GLN A 351 -17.97 -9.61 5.92
CA GLN A 351 -17.01 -8.50 6.06
C GLN A 351 -15.82 -8.83 6.97
N SER A 352 -15.99 -9.69 7.98
CA SER A 352 -14.94 -10.04 8.95
C SER A 352 -14.18 -11.32 8.61
N GLY A 353 -14.65 -12.09 7.64
CA GLY A 353 -14.12 -13.43 7.32
C GLY A 353 -14.35 -14.48 8.41
N ARG A 354 -15.20 -14.20 9.41
CA ARG A 354 -15.50 -15.12 10.53
C ARG A 354 -16.73 -15.96 10.24
N SER A 355 -16.69 -17.25 10.58
CA SER A 355 -17.82 -18.16 10.38
C SER A 355 -19.03 -17.77 11.24
N LEU A 356 -20.22 -17.85 10.63
CA LEU A 356 -21.50 -17.59 11.27
C LEU A 356 -22.13 -18.89 11.79
N ILE A 357 -22.72 -18.83 12.99
CA ILE A 357 -23.64 -19.84 13.53
C ILE A 357 -25.00 -19.19 13.82
N TYR A 358 -26.08 -19.96 13.75
CA TYR A 358 -27.42 -19.51 14.15
C TYR A 358 -28.18 -20.66 14.83
N PRO A 359 -28.94 -20.38 15.91
CA PRO A 359 -29.78 -21.36 16.59
C PRO A 359 -31.06 -21.71 15.84
#